data_AF-A0A8S9U6D3-F1
#
_entry.id   AF-A0A8S9U6D3-F1
#
_cell.length_a   1.000
_cell.length_b   1.000
_cell.length_c   1.000
_cell.angle_alpha   90.00
_cell.angle_beta   90.00
_cell.angle_gamma   90.00
#
_symmetry.space_group_name_H-M   'P 1'
#
loop_
_entity.id
_entity.type
_entity.pdbx_description
1 polymer ?
#
loop_
_entity_poly.entity_id
_entity_poly.type
_entity_poly.pdbx_seq_one_letter_code
_entity_poly.pdbx_strand_id
1 'polypeptide(L)'
;MERLLKRTSACFRAGKKQDLFKLGEQVYHYDAGEMEDRYYYSGGSVRMFTLPTIDFLQTRICFALRSVTDVNHFANMDDLCHTFIDDVTSWTHFTASGHWQNMVDSEYAVRMLALRLPLDALFLIYNWARATELGSLAGCALEICIFRLAADNQLTLKVSEYKPDEPRHFDLQLVSPRVGRAVRWGTSDNYKTYLEEWRGNDELTYWLPSCANFPNIDSIVKLRSTTSGKEKVAYLQIPAAKQHDISRASIMEINKIFHADNSEPPIFIVICPNKKSCKKFVLNSRPEVASLSQMQVFVGYSEIAELFVL
;
A
#
# COMPACT_ATOMS: atom_id res chain seq x y z
N MET A 1 20.31 35.72 15.87
CA MET A 1 18.97 35.46 15.30
C MET A 1 19.03 34.64 14.01
N GLU A 2 19.99 34.85 13.10
CA GLU A 2 20.19 34.03 11.88
C GLU A 2 20.59 32.56 12.10
N ARG A 3 21.08 32.18 13.28
CA ARG A 3 21.40 30.77 13.59
C ARG A 3 20.19 29.92 14.02
N LEU A 4 19.05 30.56 14.35
CA LEU A 4 17.81 29.85 14.71
C LEU A 4 16.97 29.50 13.46
N LEU A 5 17.11 30.26 12.38
CA LEU A 5 16.44 29.99 11.09
C LEU A 5 17.05 28.83 10.30
N LYS A 6 18.26 28.36 10.65
CA LYS A 6 18.89 27.18 10.03
C LYS A 6 18.46 25.83 10.64
N ARG A 7 17.69 25.84 11.73
CA ARG A 7 17.15 24.62 12.37
C ARG A 7 15.63 24.53 12.37
N THR A 8 14.94 25.55 11.86
CA THR A 8 13.47 25.57 11.71
C THR A 8 12.98 24.99 10.38
N SER A 9 13.83 24.25 9.65
CA SER A 9 13.50 23.68 8.33
C SER A 9 12.69 22.39 8.37
N ALA A 10 12.27 21.89 9.54
CA ALA A 10 11.74 20.53 9.62
C ALA A 10 10.68 20.37 10.70
N CYS A 11 9.61 21.15 10.66
CA CYS A 11 8.44 20.91 11.51
C CYS A 11 7.20 21.28 10.70
N PHE A 12 6.81 20.38 9.82
CA PHE A 12 5.60 20.55 9.01
C PHE A 12 4.51 19.64 9.55
N ARG A 13 3.30 20.19 9.71
CA ARG A 13 2.11 19.36 9.59
C ARG A 13 2.12 18.88 8.14
N ALA A 14 2.03 17.57 7.89
CA ALA A 14 1.82 17.09 6.52
C ALA A 14 0.66 17.91 5.93
N GLY A 15 0.91 18.60 4.81
CA GLY A 15 -0.13 19.43 4.20
C GLY A 15 -1.30 18.52 3.88
N LYS A 16 -2.49 18.79 4.42
CA LYS A 16 -3.66 17.99 4.06
C LYS A 16 -3.79 18.10 2.55
N LYS A 17 -4.03 16.97 1.87
CA LYS A 17 -4.14 16.90 0.41
C LYS A 17 -4.97 18.03 -0.19
N GLN A 18 -6.11 18.34 0.43
CA GLN A 18 -7.01 19.43 0.02
C GLN A 18 -6.35 20.81 0.08
N ASP A 19 -5.51 21.08 1.08
CA ASP A 19 -4.83 22.37 1.24
C ASP A 19 -3.73 22.53 0.20
N LEU A 20 -2.99 21.45 -0.10
CA LEU A 20 -1.98 21.45 -1.17
C LEU A 20 -2.61 21.60 -2.55
N PHE A 21 -3.76 20.97 -2.79
CA PHE A 21 -4.47 21.09 -4.06
C PHE A 21 -4.94 22.53 -4.26
N LYS A 22 -5.50 23.16 -3.21
CA LYS A 22 -5.86 24.59 -3.24
C LYS A 22 -4.64 25.48 -3.49
N LEU A 23 -3.52 25.22 -2.82
CA LEU A 23 -2.28 25.97 -3.03
C LEU A 23 -1.79 25.85 -4.48
N GLY A 24 -1.76 24.62 -5.02
CA GLY A 24 -1.36 24.34 -6.39
C GLY A 24 -2.24 25.04 -7.41
N GLU A 25 -3.56 25.03 -7.21
CA GLU A 25 -4.54 25.66 -8.10
C GLU A 25 -4.47 27.18 -8.03
N GLN A 26 -4.49 27.75 -6.83
CA GLN A 26 -4.70 29.19 -6.62
C GLN A 26 -3.43 30.02 -6.74
N VAL A 27 -2.28 29.45 -6.37
CA VAL A 27 -1.00 30.19 -6.31
C VAL A 27 -0.09 29.80 -7.47
N TYR A 28 -0.01 28.51 -7.78
CA TYR A 28 0.90 28.00 -8.80
C TYR A 28 0.23 27.69 -10.14
N HIS A 29 -1.10 27.72 -10.19
CA HIS A 29 -1.92 27.44 -11.37
C HIS A 29 -1.57 26.09 -12.04
N TYR A 30 -1.28 25.06 -11.24
CA TYR A 30 -1.06 23.72 -11.78
C TYR A 30 -2.36 23.14 -12.33
N ASP A 31 -2.24 22.31 -13.35
CA ASP A 31 -3.37 21.59 -13.92
C ASP A 31 -3.93 20.57 -12.92
N ALA A 32 -5.26 20.40 -12.92
CA ALA A 32 -5.93 19.44 -12.04
C ALA A 32 -5.42 18.01 -12.24
N GLY A 33 -5.02 17.66 -13.47
CA GLY A 33 -4.45 16.35 -13.80
C GLY A 33 -3.08 16.08 -13.17
N GLU A 34 -2.32 17.12 -12.82
CA GLU A 34 -0.99 16.99 -12.20
C GLU A 34 -1.03 16.87 -10.68
N MET A 35 -2.15 17.27 -10.04
CA MET A 35 -2.22 17.41 -8.57
C MET A 35 -2.00 16.09 -7.84
N GLU A 36 -2.57 15.00 -8.37
CA GLU A 36 -2.42 13.66 -7.79
C GLU A 36 -0.97 13.18 -7.88
N ASP A 37 -0.32 13.36 -9.03
CA ASP A 37 1.08 12.99 -9.22
C ASP A 37 1.99 13.81 -8.30
N ARG A 38 1.79 15.13 -8.26
CA ARG A 38 2.53 16.01 -7.35
C ARG A 38 2.39 15.57 -5.90
N TYR A 39 1.21 15.16 -5.45
CA TYR A 39 0.99 14.65 -4.10
C TYR A 39 1.63 13.27 -3.88
N TYR A 40 1.47 12.36 -4.83
CA TYR A 40 2.03 11.01 -4.81
C TYR A 40 3.56 11.02 -4.62
N TYR A 41 4.24 11.93 -5.32
CA TYR A 41 5.67 12.12 -5.19
C TYR A 41 6.08 12.94 -3.97
N SER A 42 5.40 14.06 -3.68
CA SER A 42 5.82 14.97 -2.60
C SER A 42 5.50 14.48 -1.19
N GLY A 43 4.58 13.52 -1.02
CA GLY A 43 4.21 13.00 0.30
C GLY A 43 3.47 13.99 1.20
N GLY A 44 3.01 15.13 0.66
CA GLY A 44 2.42 16.21 1.46
C GLY A 44 3.40 17.32 1.85
N SER A 45 4.65 17.24 1.40
CA SER A 45 5.64 18.30 1.56
C SER A 45 5.35 19.48 0.65
N VAL A 46 5.01 20.63 1.24
CA VAL A 46 4.76 21.89 0.50
C VAL A 46 5.96 22.20 -0.40
N ARG A 47 7.19 22.13 0.13
CA ARG A 47 8.41 22.44 -0.62
C ARG A 47 8.57 21.57 -1.86
N MET A 48 8.29 20.27 -1.75
CA MET A 48 8.39 19.35 -2.88
C MET A 48 7.22 19.54 -3.85
N PHE A 49 6.00 19.71 -3.33
CA PHE A 49 4.78 19.88 -4.11
C PHE A 49 4.85 21.12 -5.03
N THR A 50 5.47 22.20 -4.56
CA THR A 50 5.60 23.48 -5.28
C THR A 50 6.79 23.54 -6.24
N LEU A 51 7.45 22.41 -6.52
CA LEU A 51 8.51 22.37 -7.52
C LEU A 51 7.95 22.64 -8.94
N PRO A 52 8.75 23.21 -9.86
CA PRO A 52 8.22 23.69 -11.14
C PRO A 52 7.47 22.64 -11.96
N THR A 53 8.00 21.42 -12.06
CA THR A 53 7.43 20.34 -12.85
C THR A 53 7.44 19.01 -12.10
N ILE A 54 6.55 18.09 -12.51
CA ILE A 54 6.55 16.70 -12.01
C ILE A 54 7.91 16.04 -12.29
N ASP A 55 8.48 16.21 -13.48
CA ASP A 55 9.79 15.65 -13.84
C ASP A 55 10.90 16.10 -12.88
N PHE A 56 10.88 17.36 -12.46
CA PHE A 56 11.88 17.88 -11.53
C PHE A 56 11.72 17.29 -10.14
N LEU A 57 10.47 17.16 -9.67
CA LEU A 57 10.16 16.55 -8.39
C LEU A 57 10.49 15.04 -8.38
N GLN A 58 10.20 14.31 -9.46
CA GLN A 58 10.60 12.91 -9.63
C GLN A 58 12.13 12.78 -9.65
N THR A 59 12.83 13.66 -10.37
CA THR A 59 14.29 13.67 -10.44
C THR A 59 14.92 13.88 -9.06
N ARG A 60 14.40 14.82 -8.26
CA ARG A 60 14.86 15.10 -6.89
C ARG A 60 14.71 13.87 -5.99
N ILE A 61 13.54 13.22 -6.03
CA ILE A 61 13.29 12.01 -5.25
C ILE A 61 14.19 10.86 -5.70
N CYS A 62 14.31 10.62 -7.02
CA CYS A 62 15.21 9.60 -7.57
C CYS A 62 16.67 9.82 -7.15
N PHE A 63 17.14 11.07 -7.13
CA PHE A 63 18.49 11.41 -6.67
C PHE A 63 18.68 11.09 -5.19
N ALA A 64 17.70 11.44 -4.36
CA ALA A 64 17.73 11.12 -2.94
C ALA A 64 17.69 9.59 -2.71
N LEU A 65 16.83 8.86 -3.44
CA LEU A 65 16.73 7.39 -3.38
C LEU A 65 18.03 6.68 -3.75
N ARG A 66 18.77 7.18 -4.74
CA ARG A 66 20.09 6.66 -5.12
C ARG A 66 21.14 6.88 -4.04
N SER A 67 21.00 7.94 -3.26
CA SER A 67 21.93 8.29 -2.18
C SER A 67 21.69 7.45 -0.92
N VAL A 68 20.53 6.79 -0.80
CA VAL A 68 20.27 5.84 0.27
C VAL A 68 21.24 4.69 0.09
N THR A 69 22.21 4.55 0.97
CA THR A 69 23.17 3.42 1.03
C THR A 69 22.90 2.55 2.25
N ASP A 70 22.49 3.17 3.36
CA ASP A 70 22.00 2.53 4.56
C ASP A 70 20.60 3.05 4.92
N VAL A 71 19.65 2.12 4.99
CA VAL A 71 18.25 2.36 5.35
C VAL A 71 18.08 2.69 6.83
N ASN A 72 19.09 2.54 7.67
CA ASN A 72 19.01 3.00 9.06
C ASN A 72 19.26 4.52 9.20
N HIS A 73 19.66 5.20 8.12
CA HIS A 73 20.08 6.61 8.13
C HIS A 73 19.14 7.55 7.35
N PHE A 74 17.89 7.15 7.06
CA PHE A 74 16.94 8.02 6.35
C PHE A 74 16.68 9.37 7.01
N ALA A 75 16.88 9.44 8.33
CA ALA A 75 16.65 10.64 9.14
C ALA A 75 17.43 11.88 8.68
N ASN A 76 18.45 11.73 7.82
CA ASN A 76 19.27 12.84 7.31
C ASN A 76 18.94 13.25 5.87
N MET A 77 17.85 12.72 5.29
CA MET A 77 17.47 12.99 3.90
C MET A 77 16.24 13.88 3.83
N ASP A 78 16.43 15.20 3.90
CA ASP A 78 15.35 16.21 3.83
C ASP A 78 14.42 16.07 2.60
N ASP A 79 14.89 15.44 1.51
CA ASP A 79 14.10 15.24 0.29
C ASP A 79 13.24 13.95 0.33
N LEU A 80 13.44 13.05 1.32
CA LEU A 80 12.71 11.79 1.49
C LEU A 80 12.01 11.67 2.84
N CYS A 81 12.64 12.16 3.89
CA CYS A 81 12.12 12.17 5.25
C CYS A 81 11.78 13.59 5.64
N HIS A 82 10.57 13.74 6.17
CA HIS A 82 10.13 14.97 6.78
C HIS A 82 10.01 14.76 8.28
N THR A 83 10.35 15.78 9.04
CA THR A 83 10.22 15.78 10.50
C THR A 83 8.85 16.32 10.89
N PHE A 84 8.15 15.51 11.69
CA PHE A 84 6.81 15.79 12.20
C PHE A 84 6.86 15.97 13.71
N ILE A 85 6.01 16.85 14.23
CA ILE A 85 5.83 17.04 15.68
C ILE A 85 4.60 16.26 16.13
N ASP A 86 4.70 15.54 17.24
CA ASP A 86 3.60 14.75 17.82
C ASP A 86 2.33 15.59 18.11
N ASP A 87 2.49 16.79 18.67
CA ASP A 87 1.38 17.70 18.98
C ASP A 87 1.76 19.15 18.65
N VAL A 88 1.11 19.68 17.62
CA VAL A 88 1.30 21.05 17.14
C VAL A 88 0.69 22.12 18.05
N THR A 89 -0.10 21.72 19.05
CA THR A 89 -0.71 22.64 20.03
C THR A 89 0.17 22.84 21.27
N SER A 90 1.19 22.00 21.45
CA SER A 90 2.08 22.03 22.60
C SER A 90 3.44 22.64 22.27
N TRP A 91 3.77 23.78 22.89
CA TRP A 91 5.06 24.46 22.70
C TRP A 91 6.27 23.58 23.06
N THR A 92 6.12 22.71 24.06
CA THR A 92 7.21 21.80 24.47
C THR A 92 7.59 20.83 23.36
N HIS A 93 6.64 20.45 22.50
CA HIS A 93 6.90 19.53 21.41
C HIS A 93 7.66 20.20 20.24
N PHE A 94 7.63 21.54 20.14
CA PHE A 94 8.48 22.27 19.19
C PHE A 94 9.94 22.39 19.64
N THR A 95 10.24 22.15 20.92
CA THR A 95 11.57 22.42 21.48
C THR A 95 12.28 21.17 21.97
N ALA A 96 11.55 20.12 22.34
CA ALA A 96 12.13 18.85 22.74
C ALA A 96 12.10 17.85 21.57
N SER A 97 13.28 17.47 21.08
CA SER A 97 13.47 16.55 19.96
C SER A 97 12.89 15.15 20.20
N GLY A 98 12.57 14.78 21.45
CA GLY A 98 11.87 13.54 21.77
C GLY A 98 10.43 13.48 21.25
N HIS A 99 9.87 14.63 20.82
CA HIS A 99 8.55 14.72 20.19
C HIS A 99 8.60 14.84 18.67
N TRP A 100 9.79 14.64 18.08
CA TRP A 100 10.01 14.77 16.66
C TRP A 100 10.15 13.40 16.01
N GLN A 101 9.40 13.16 14.95
CA GLN A 101 9.40 11.91 14.20
C GLN A 101 9.85 12.17 12.77
N ASN A 102 10.89 11.46 12.32
CA ASN A 102 11.35 11.52 10.93
C ASN A 102 10.69 10.40 10.14
N MET A 103 9.83 10.74 9.17
CA MET A 103 9.06 9.76 8.42
C MET A 103 9.16 9.99 6.91
N VAL A 104 9.20 8.89 6.16
CA VAL A 104 9.00 8.90 4.71
C VAL A 104 7.51 8.97 4.45
N ASP A 105 7.06 10.10 3.93
CA ASP A 105 5.65 10.42 3.70
C ASP A 105 5.23 10.32 2.22
N SER A 106 6.19 10.18 1.31
CA SER A 106 5.98 9.99 -0.12
C SER A 106 5.63 8.54 -0.46
N GLU A 107 4.44 8.31 -1.03
CA GLU A 107 4.03 6.98 -1.49
C GLU A 107 5.01 6.45 -2.55
N TYR A 108 5.45 7.30 -3.47
CA TYR A 108 6.46 6.93 -4.46
C TYR A 108 7.77 6.47 -3.81
N ALA A 109 8.28 7.23 -2.83
CA ALA A 109 9.52 6.89 -2.16
C ALA A 109 9.41 5.55 -1.43
N VAL A 110 8.31 5.30 -0.70
CA VAL A 110 8.05 4.03 -0.02
C VAL A 110 8.00 2.87 -1.03
N ARG A 111 7.31 3.05 -2.18
CA ARG A 111 7.27 2.03 -3.26
C ARG A 111 8.64 1.74 -3.86
N MET A 112 9.50 2.74 -4.00
CA MET A 112 10.85 2.56 -4.53
C MET A 112 11.82 1.96 -3.52
N LEU A 113 11.60 2.22 -2.22
CA LEU A 113 12.38 1.65 -1.13
C LEU A 113 11.84 0.31 -0.62
N ALA A 114 10.73 -0.17 -1.17
CA ALA A 114 9.99 -1.36 -0.74
C ALA A 114 10.83 -2.60 -0.44
N LEU A 115 11.84 -2.87 -1.28
CA LEU A 115 12.73 -4.03 -1.13
C LEU A 115 13.93 -3.78 -0.20
N ARG A 116 14.18 -2.52 0.15
CA ARG A 116 15.34 -2.05 0.88
C ARG A 116 15.00 -1.74 2.34
N LEU A 117 13.77 -1.33 2.61
CA LEU A 117 13.30 -1.03 3.96
C LEU A 117 13.21 -2.31 4.81
N PRO A 118 13.71 -2.29 6.06
CA PRO A 118 13.41 -3.35 7.00
C PRO A 118 11.91 -3.35 7.31
N LEU A 119 11.36 -4.54 7.63
CA LEU A 119 9.94 -4.69 7.95
C LEU A 119 9.50 -3.75 9.08
N ASP A 120 10.33 -3.58 10.12
CA ASP A 120 10.04 -2.68 11.24
C ASP A 120 9.86 -1.23 10.78
N ALA A 121 10.66 -0.76 9.81
CA ALA A 121 10.49 0.59 9.26
C ALA A 121 9.20 0.73 8.45
N LEU A 122 8.82 -0.30 7.69
CA LEU A 122 7.55 -0.30 6.96
C LEU A 122 6.35 -0.27 7.92
N PHE A 123 6.43 -1.00 9.04
CA PHE A 123 5.41 -0.96 10.09
C PHE A 123 5.33 0.40 10.79
N LEU A 124 6.47 1.03 11.07
CA LEU A 124 6.50 2.39 11.61
C LEU A 124 5.80 3.39 10.65
N ILE A 125 6.14 3.34 9.36
CA ILE A 125 5.49 4.18 8.33
C ILE A 125 3.98 3.90 8.29
N TYR A 126 3.58 2.62 8.31
CA TYR A 126 2.19 2.21 8.30
C TYR A 126 1.39 2.79 9.49
N ASN A 127 1.89 2.59 10.71
CA ASN A 127 1.23 3.05 11.93
C ASN A 127 1.17 4.57 12.00
N TRP A 128 2.26 5.24 11.65
CA TRP A 128 2.32 6.70 11.57
C TRP A 128 1.33 7.25 10.54
N ALA A 129 1.31 6.68 9.33
CA ALA A 129 0.40 7.09 8.26
C ALA A 129 -1.07 6.89 8.67
N ARG A 130 -1.38 5.84 9.43
CA ARG A 130 -2.73 5.64 9.97
C ARG A 130 -3.11 6.65 11.04
N ALA A 131 -2.21 6.92 11.97
CA ALA A 131 -2.43 7.89 13.04
C ALA A 131 -2.63 9.31 12.50
N THR A 132 -2.00 9.62 11.37
CA THR A 132 -2.08 10.92 10.69
C THR A 132 -3.13 10.97 9.57
N GLU A 133 -3.99 9.94 9.45
CA GLU A 133 -5.05 9.84 8.43
C GLU A 133 -4.55 9.86 6.97
N LEU A 134 -3.28 9.53 6.74
CA LEU A 134 -2.65 9.37 5.42
C LEU A 134 -2.93 7.98 4.84
N GLY A 135 -4.20 7.72 4.53
CA GLY A 135 -4.65 6.38 4.19
C GLY A 135 -4.06 5.76 2.91
N SER A 136 -3.65 6.56 1.90
CA SER A 136 -2.95 6.06 0.69
C SER A 136 -1.58 5.48 1.06
N LEU A 137 -0.83 6.21 1.89
CA LEU A 137 0.49 5.81 2.36
C LEU A 137 0.41 4.59 3.28
N ALA A 138 -0.57 4.55 4.18
CA ALA A 138 -0.84 3.38 5.01
C ALA A 138 -1.16 2.14 4.16
N GLY A 139 -1.97 2.29 3.11
CA GLY A 139 -2.24 1.23 2.14
C GLY A 139 -0.97 0.70 1.49
N CYS A 140 -0.20 1.60 0.91
CA CYS A 140 1.08 1.30 0.24
C CYS A 140 2.06 0.57 1.15
N ALA A 141 2.25 1.05 2.39
CA ALA A 141 3.14 0.41 3.36
C ALA A 141 2.66 -1.02 3.70
N LEU A 142 1.36 -1.22 3.90
CA LEU A 142 0.80 -2.56 4.16
C LEU A 142 0.94 -3.50 2.96
N GLU A 143 0.70 -3.01 1.74
CA GLU A 143 0.91 -3.74 0.48
C GLU A 143 2.34 -4.26 0.36
N ILE A 144 3.31 -3.39 0.63
CA ILE A 144 4.72 -3.74 0.61
C ILE A 144 5.08 -4.72 1.73
N CYS A 145 4.53 -4.55 2.94
CA CYS A 145 4.71 -5.52 4.03
C CYS A 145 4.24 -6.93 3.62
N ILE A 146 3.03 -7.04 3.06
CA ILE A 146 2.49 -8.34 2.62
C ILE A 146 3.37 -8.94 1.52
N PHE A 147 3.80 -8.14 0.55
CA PHE A 147 4.72 -8.59 -0.50
C PHE A 147 6.07 -9.06 0.07
N ARG A 148 6.66 -8.33 1.02
CA ARG A 148 7.91 -8.71 1.71
C ARG A 148 7.74 -10.03 2.47
N LEU A 149 6.67 -10.18 3.23
CA LEU A 149 6.35 -11.42 3.93
C LEU A 149 6.20 -12.59 2.93
N ALA A 150 5.61 -12.35 1.77
CA ALA A 150 5.50 -13.37 0.72
C ALA A 150 6.88 -13.72 0.14
N ALA A 151 7.70 -12.72 -0.17
CA ALA A 151 9.06 -12.90 -0.70
C ALA A 151 9.95 -13.68 0.26
N ASP A 152 9.81 -13.44 1.56
CA ASP A 152 10.56 -14.12 2.62
C ASP A 152 9.92 -15.48 3.02
N ASN A 153 8.85 -15.91 2.33
CA ASN A 153 8.09 -17.14 2.62
C ASN A 153 7.52 -17.21 4.05
N GLN A 154 7.21 -16.06 4.64
CA GLN A 154 6.65 -15.89 5.98
C GLN A 154 5.18 -15.46 5.97
N LEU A 155 4.61 -15.14 4.80
CA LEU A 155 3.23 -14.72 4.69
C LEU A 155 2.30 -15.85 5.12
N THR A 156 1.55 -15.59 6.18
CA THR A 156 0.46 -16.45 6.65
C THR A 156 -0.79 -15.60 6.78
N LEU A 157 -1.90 -16.07 6.20
CA LEU A 157 -3.17 -15.38 6.19
C LEU A 157 -4.19 -16.14 7.02
N LYS A 158 -4.90 -15.41 7.86
CA LYS A 158 -6.08 -15.87 8.58
C LYS A 158 -7.30 -15.30 7.86
N VAL A 159 -8.04 -16.15 7.17
CA VAL A 159 -9.18 -15.74 6.34
C VAL A 159 -10.48 -16.33 6.85
N SER A 160 -11.58 -15.62 6.61
CA SER A 160 -12.94 -16.08 6.85
C SER A 160 -13.75 -15.77 5.60
N GLU A 161 -14.65 -16.67 5.22
CA GLU A 161 -15.58 -16.39 4.11
C GLU A 161 -16.43 -15.16 4.46
N TYR A 162 -16.56 -14.25 3.49
CA TYR A 162 -17.33 -13.03 3.64
C TYR A 162 -18.81 -13.33 3.39
N LYS A 163 -19.61 -13.13 4.43
CA LYS A 163 -21.06 -13.22 4.35
C LYS A 163 -21.68 -11.90 4.80
N PRO A 164 -22.40 -11.19 3.92
CA PRO A 164 -22.89 -9.85 4.22
C PRO A 164 -23.96 -9.81 5.32
N ASP A 165 -24.76 -10.88 5.46
CA ASP A 165 -25.98 -10.89 6.29
C ASP A 165 -25.89 -11.77 7.56
N GLU A 166 -24.75 -12.42 7.82
CA GLU A 166 -24.58 -13.28 9.01
C GLU A 166 -23.81 -12.54 10.13
N PRO A 167 -24.17 -12.74 11.42
CA PRO A 167 -23.28 -12.34 12.50
C PRO A 167 -21.93 -12.99 12.25
N ARG A 168 -20.86 -12.18 12.18
CA ARG A 168 -19.53 -12.62 11.71
C ARG A 168 -18.93 -13.68 12.63
N HIS A 169 -19.34 -14.93 12.44
CA HIS A 169 -18.60 -16.07 12.92
C HIS A 169 -17.31 -16.14 12.11
N PHE A 170 -16.23 -15.71 12.76
CA PHE A 170 -14.89 -15.73 12.21
C PHE A 170 -14.34 -17.15 12.35
N ASP A 171 -14.83 -18.05 11.51
CA ASP A 171 -14.21 -19.37 11.34
C ASP A 171 -12.94 -19.18 10.51
N LEU A 172 -11.86 -18.90 11.25
CA LEU A 172 -10.57 -18.56 10.67
C LEU A 172 -9.94 -19.81 10.06
N GLN A 173 -9.86 -19.82 8.74
CA GLN A 173 -9.03 -20.74 8.01
C GLN A 173 -7.63 -20.15 7.87
N LEU A 174 -6.63 -20.93 8.28
CA LEU A 174 -5.24 -20.60 8.01
C LEU A 174 -4.93 -20.95 6.57
N VAL A 175 -4.49 -19.97 5.81
CA VAL A 175 -4.07 -20.16 4.43
C VAL A 175 -2.69 -19.56 4.25
N SER A 176 -1.80 -20.34 3.65
CA SER A 176 -0.43 -19.93 3.38
C SER A 176 -0.19 -20.03 1.88
N PRO A 177 0.51 -19.05 1.29
CA PRO A 177 1.05 -19.19 -0.05
C PRO A 177 1.93 -20.43 -0.16
N ARG A 178 2.03 -20.98 -1.37
CA ARG A 178 3.07 -21.96 -1.68
C ARG A 178 4.45 -21.31 -1.49
N VAL A 179 5.41 -22.09 -0.97
CA VAL A 179 6.81 -21.66 -0.92
C VAL A 179 7.32 -21.42 -2.34
N GLY A 180 7.85 -20.24 -2.58
CA GLY A 180 8.34 -19.83 -3.88
C GLY A 180 8.85 -18.40 -3.89
N ARG A 181 8.96 -17.84 -5.09
CA ARG A 181 9.44 -16.47 -5.31
C ARG A 181 8.26 -15.53 -5.49
N ALA A 182 8.35 -14.38 -4.82
CA ALA A 182 7.50 -13.24 -5.09
C ALA A 182 8.15 -12.37 -6.18
N VAL A 183 7.35 -11.88 -7.13
CA VAL A 183 7.80 -10.99 -8.19
C VAL A 183 6.98 -9.71 -8.21
N ARG A 184 7.62 -8.62 -8.63
CA ARG A 184 6.98 -7.33 -8.84
C ARG A 184 7.18 -6.89 -10.30
N TRP A 185 6.22 -7.19 -11.17
CA TRP A 185 6.31 -6.96 -12.62
C TRP A 185 4.97 -6.55 -13.23
N GLY A 186 5.02 -5.94 -14.42
CA GLY A 186 3.84 -5.51 -15.16
C GLY A 186 3.20 -4.24 -14.61
N THR A 187 2.58 -3.47 -15.50
CA THR A 187 1.77 -2.28 -15.17
C THR A 187 0.34 -2.50 -15.65
N SER A 188 -0.54 -1.52 -15.44
CA SER A 188 -1.91 -1.51 -15.99
C SER A 188 -1.96 -1.81 -17.50
N ASP A 189 -0.91 -1.49 -18.23
CA ASP A 189 -0.91 -1.49 -19.70
C ASP A 189 -0.36 -2.79 -20.29
N ASN A 190 0.45 -3.55 -19.54
CA ASN A 190 1.17 -4.71 -20.07
C ASN A 190 1.13 -5.96 -19.16
N TYR A 191 0.34 -5.95 -18.08
CA TYR A 191 0.30 -7.04 -17.10
C TYR A 191 -0.05 -8.42 -17.69
N LYS A 192 -0.82 -8.49 -18.79
CA LYS A 192 -1.36 -9.77 -19.30
C LYS A 192 -0.27 -10.79 -19.60
N THR A 193 0.76 -10.40 -20.35
CA THR A 193 1.89 -11.27 -20.68
C THR A 193 2.66 -11.70 -19.43
N TYR A 194 2.86 -10.80 -18.47
CA TYR A 194 3.52 -11.13 -17.21
C TYR A 194 2.70 -12.09 -16.34
N LEU A 195 1.37 -11.95 -16.32
CA LEU A 195 0.49 -12.86 -15.59
C LEU A 195 0.41 -14.24 -16.25
N GLU A 196 0.44 -14.32 -17.58
CA GLU A 196 0.51 -15.58 -18.32
C GLU A 196 1.82 -16.33 -18.03
N GLU A 197 2.95 -15.62 -18.02
CA GLU A 197 4.25 -16.16 -17.62
C GLU A 197 4.25 -16.61 -16.16
N TRP A 198 3.76 -15.77 -15.25
CA TRP A 198 3.67 -16.08 -13.82
C TRP A 198 2.76 -17.29 -13.53
N ARG A 199 1.63 -17.39 -14.24
CA ARG A 199 0.71 -18.53 -14.15
C ARG A 199 1.43 -19.83 -14.50
N GLY A 200 2.19 -19.84 -15.59
CA GLY A 200 2.92 -21.02 -16.07
C GLY A 200 4.19 -21.37 -15.29
N ASN A 201 4.65 -20.52 -14.38
CA ASN A 201 5.88 -20.73 -13.63
C ASN A 201 5.62 -21.22 -12.20
N ASP A 202 5.95 -22.47 -11.94
CA ASP A 202 5.79 -23.13 -10.64
C ASP A 202 6.67 -22.59 -9.51
N GLU A 203 7.74 -21.87 -9.84
CA GLU A 203 8.59 -21.23 -8.84
C GLU A 203 8.02 -19.88 -8.36
N LEU A 204 7.09 -19.30 -9.10
CA LEU A 204 6.49 -17.99 -8.78
C LEU A 204 5.16 -18.19 -8.06
N THR A 205 5.05 -17.62 -6.86
CA THR A 205 3.91 -17.87 -5.97
C THR A 205 3.18 -16.62 -5.53
N TYR A 206 3.81 -15.44 -5.67
CA TYR A 206 3.18 -14.15 -5.39
C TYR A 206 3.53 -13.15 -6.50
N TRP A 207 2.55 -12.39 -6.96
CA TRP A 207 2.71 -11.34 -7.95
C TRP A 207 2.18 -10.01 -7.42
N LEU A 208 2.99 -8.97 -7.55
CA LEU A 208 2.66 -7.58 -7.26
C LEU A 208 2.82 -6.75 -8.54
N PRO A 209 1.89 -5.86 -8.91
CA PRO A 209 2.09 -4.96 -10.03
C PRO A 209 3.22 -3.95 -9.75
N SER A 210 3.94 -3.56 -10.79
CA SER A 210 4.95 -2.51 -10.79
C SER A 210 4.37 -1.11 -11.02
N CYS A 211 3.11 -0.86 -10.64
CA CYS A 211 2.48 0.45 -10.71
C CYS A 211 1.62 0.73 -9.47
N ALA A 212 1.34 2.00 -9.19
CA ALA A 212 0.56 2.42 -8.02
C ALA A 212 -0.97 2.40 -8.27
N ASN A 213 -1.39 2.34 -9.53
CA ASN A 213 -2.77 2.50 -9.98
C ASN A 213 -3.32 1.24 -10.66
N PHE A 214 -2.82 0.06 -10.27
CA PHE A 214 -3.38 -1.17 -10.80
C PHE A 214 -4.86 -1.30 -10.37
N PRO A 215 -5.79 -1.59 -11.30
CA PRO A 215 -7.20 -1.50 -10.98
C PRO A 215 -7.69 -2.75 -10.23
N ASN A 216 -8.56 -2.55 -9.24
CA ASN A 216 -9.39 -3.56 -8.52
C ASN A 216 -8.67 -4.63 -7.68
N ILE A 217 -7.39 -4.89 -7.89
CA ILE A 217 -6.61 -5.84 -7.11
C ILE A 217 -5.24 -5.26 -6.84
N ASP A 218 -4.67 -5.61 -5.69
CA ASP A 218 -3.34 -5.17 -5.31
C ASP A 218 -2.31 -6.25 -5.61
N SER A 219 -2.69 -7.53 -5.59
CA SER A 219 -1.77 -8.64 -5.89
C SER A 219 -2.48 -9.95 -6.19
N ILE A 220 -1.73 -10.94 -6.68
CA ILE A 220 -2.20 -12.30 -6.96
C ILE A 220 -1.28 -13.31 -6.29
N VAL A 221 -1.84 -14.38 -5.73
CA VAL A 221 -1.08 -15.40 -4.99
C VAL A 221 -1.57 -16.82 -5.28
N LYS A 222 -0.63 -17.78 -5.37
CA LYS A 222 -0.90 -19.22 -5.40
C LYS A 222 -0.97 -19.73 -3.98
N LEU A 223 -2.14 -20.15 -3.56
CA LEU A 223 -2.43 -20.69 -2.24
C LEU A 223 -2.40 -22.21 -2.29
N ARG A 224 -1.87 -22.82 -1.22
CA ARG A 224 -1.98 -24.27 -1.01
C ARG A 224 -3.26 -24.55 -0.24
N SER A 225 -4.19 -25.32 -0.83
CA SER A 225 -5.32 -25.88 -0.08
C SER A 225 -4.82 -26.88 0.96
N THR A 226 -5.17 -26.67 2.22
CA THR A 226 -4.83 -27.58 3.32
C THR A 226 -5.65 -28.88 3.31
N THR A 227 -6.80 -28.89 2.64
CA THR A 227 -7.76 -30.01 2.62
C THR A 227 -7.74 -30.83 1.34
N SER A 228 -7.48 -30.23 0.19
CA SER A 228 -7.54 -30.94 -1.11
C SER A 228 -6.17 -31.13 -1.78
N GLY A 229 -5.11 -30.49 -1.27
CA GLY A 229 -3.78 -30.46 -1.90
C GLY A 229 -3.73 -29.74 -3.25
N LYS A 230 -4.88 -29.28 -3.76
CA LYS A 230 -4.99 -28.53 -5.02
C LYS A 230 -4.55 -27.08 -4.80
N GLU A 231 -3.85 -26.55 -5.79
CA GLU A 231 -3.44 -25.16 -5.83
C GLU A 231 -4.66 -24.29 -6.18
N LYS A 232 -4.79 -23.14 -5.48
CA LYS A 232 -5.86 -22.18 -5.71
C LYS A 232 -5.27 -20.80 -5.92
N VAL A 233 -5.73 -20.09 -6.94
CA VAL A 233 -5.32 -18.70 -7.17
C VAL A 233 -6.21 -17.79 -6.36
N ALA A 234 -5.62 -16.80 -5.69
CA ALA A 234 -6.34 -15.74 -5.00
C ALA A 234 -5.92 -14.37 -5.49
N TYR A 235 -6.90 -13.50 -5.68
CA TYR A 235 -6.72 -12.08 -5.86
C TYR A 235 -6.79 -11.40 -4.50
N LEU A 236 -5.77 -10.62 -4.17
CA LEU A 236 -5.67 -9.91 -2.92
C LEU A 236 -6.02 -8.44 -3.15
N GLN A 237 -6.85 -7.91 -2.27
CA GLN A 237 -7.16 -6.50 -2.18
C GLN A 237 -6.84 -6.01 -0.78
N ILE A 238 -6.02 -4.98 -0.66
CA ILE A 238 -5.69 -4.30 0.58
C ILE A 238 -6.48 -2.98 0.57
N PRO A 239 -7.59 -2.88 1.31
CA PRO A 239 -8.38 -1.66 1.37
C PRO A 239 -7.59 -0.58 2.14
N ALA A 240 -6.74 0.14 1.41
CA ALA A 240 -6.26 1.45 1.77
C ALA A 240 -7.45 2.43 1.79
N ALA A 241 -7.31 3.63 2.38
CA ALA A 241 -8.45 4.57 2.46
C ALA A 241 -9.00 5.07 1.11
N LYS A 242 -8.42 4.64 -0.02
CA LYS A 242 -9.05 4.75 -1.33
C LYS A 242 -9.97 3.55 -1.52
N GLN A 243 -11.28 3.81 -1.65
CA GLN A 243 -12.19 2.82 -2.20
C GLN A 243 -11.63 2.42 -3.57
N HIS A 244 -11.06 1.22 -3.66
CA HIS A 244 -10.85 0.62 -4.96
C HIS A 244 -12.25 0.22 -5.44
N ASP A 245 -12.75 0.92 -6.45
CA ASP A 245 -13.98 0.50 -7.10
C ASP A 245 -13.73 -0.87 -7.72
N ILE A 246 -14.32 -1.92 -7.16
CA ILE A 246 -14.17 -3.29 -7.66
C ILE A 246 -15.06 -3.43 -8.91
N SER A 247 -14.44 -3.35 -10.09
CA SER A 247 -15.09 -3.52 -11.38
C SER A 247 -15.16 -4.98 -11.79
N ARG A 248 -16.39 -5.47 -12.03
CA ARG A 248 -16.64 -6.79 -12.63
C ARG A 248 -15.87 -7.00 -13.93
N ALA A 249 -15.84 -6.00 -14.81
CA ALA A 249 -15.25 -6.11 -16.13
C ALA A 249 -13.75 -6.42 -16.05
N SER A 250 -13.04 -5.74 -15.15
CA SER A 250 -11.62 -5.95 -14.94
C SER A 250 -11.31 -7.28 -14.27
N ILE A 251 -12.11 -7.70 -13.27
CA ILE A 251 -11.98 -9.04 -12.67
C ILE A 251 -12.20 -10.12 -13.73
N MET A 252 -13.22 -9.97 -14.59
CA MET A 252 -13.48 -10.90 -15.67
C MET A 252 -12.32 -10.96 -16.67
N GLU A 253 -11.66 -9.83 -16.94
CA GLU A 253 -10.50 -9.80 -17.83
C GLU A 253 -9.31 -10.59 -17.25
N ILE A 254 -9.03 -10.44 -15.95
CA ILE A 254 -7.99 -11.21 -15.27
C ILE A 254 -8.39 -12.70 -15.18
N ASN A 255 -9.67 -13.00 -14.96
CA ASN A 255 -10.18 -14.38 -14.97
C ASN A 255 -10.00 -15.11 -16.31
N LYS A 256 -9.96 -14.40 -17.45
CA LYS A 256 -9.62 -15.06 -18.73
C LYS A 256 -8.23 -15.71 -18.70
N ILE A 257 -7.33 -15.25 -17.84
CA ILE A 257 -5.99 -15.82 -17.66
C ILE A 257 -6.04 -17.02 -16.71
N PHE A 258 -6.81 -16.99 -15.62
CA PHE A 258 -6.77 -18.03 -14.58
C PHE A 258 -7.95 -19.03 -14.59
N HIS A 259 -8.97 -18.77 -15.39
CA HIS A 259 -10.23 -19.54 -15.49
C HIS A 259 -10.63 -19.75 -16.96
N ALA A 260 -9.71 -20.25 -17.79
CA ALA A 260 -9.97 -20.55 -19.20
C ALA A 260 -10.51 -21.98 -19.43
N ASP A 261 -10.17 -22.95 -18.56
CA ASP A 261 -10.29 -24.40 -18.84
C ASP A 261 -11.09 -25.19 -17.79
N ASN A 262 -12.20 -24.64 -17.25
CA ASN A 262 -13.00 -25.27 -16.18
C ASN A 262 -12.21 -25.59 -14.89
N SER A 263 -11.09 -24.89 -14.66
CA SER A 263 -10.39 -24.88 -13.36
C SER A 263 -11.27 -24.27 -12.27
N GLU A 264 -11.00 -24.58 -11.00
CA GLU A 264 -11.67 -23.89 -9.90
C GLU A 264 -11.47 -22.37 -10.03
N PRO A 265 -12.53 -21.55 -9.88
CA PRO A 265 -12.41 -20.12 -10.01
C PRO A 265 -11.47 -19.55 -8.95
N PRO A 266 -10.68 -18.52 -9.31
CA PRO A 266 -9.92 -17.76 -8.36
C PRO A 266 -10.83 -17.20 -7.25
N ILE A 267 -10.27 -17.06 -6.06
CA ILE A 267 -10.98 -16.42 -4.95
C ILE A 267 -10.53 -15.00 -4.74
N PHE A 268 -11.40 -14.22 -4.11
CA PHE A 268 -11.14 -12.84 -3.78
C PHE A 268 -10.90 -12.73 -2.28
N ILE A 269 -9.76 -12.16 -1.86
CA ILE A 269 -9.42 -12.01 -0.45
C ILE A 269 -9.14 -10.54 -0.16
N VAL A 270 -9.95 -9.96 0.72
CA VAL A 270 -9.71 -8.63 1.28
C VAL A 270 -8.77 -8.74 2.49
N ILE A 271 -7.58 -8.18 2.38
CA ILE A 271 -6.53 -8.19 3.41
C ILE A 271 -6.63 -6.93 4.26
N CYS A 272 -7.29 -7.07 5.40
CA CYS A 272 -7.38 -6.02 6.39
C CYS A 272 -6.13 -5.98 7.29
N PRO A 273 -5.90 -4.85 7.98
CA PRO A 273 -4.78 -4.70 8.91
C PRO A 273 -4.70 -5.69 10.07
N ASN A 274 -5.87 -6.06 10.62
CA ASN A 274 -5.98 -6.87 11.82
C ASN A 274 -7.39 -7.45 11.94
N LYS A 275 -7.58 -8.35 12.89
CA LYS A 275 -8.86 -9.02 13.14
C LYS A 275 -10.01 -8.04 13.40
N LYS A 276 -9.75 -6.93 14.10
CA LYS A 276 -10.78 -5.92 14.41
C LYS A 276 -11.26 -5.22 13.14
N SER A 277 -10.37 -4.91 12.21
CA SER A 277 -10.71 -4.36 10.91
C SER A 277 -11.48 -5.36 10.05
N CYS A 278 -11.09 -6.65 10.04
CA CYS A 278 -11.83 -7.70 9.34
C CYS A 278 -13.29 -7.81 9.83
N LYS A 279 -13.51 -7.66 11.14
CA LYS A 279 -14.84 -7.66 11.78
C LYS A 279 -15.67 -6.40 11.52
N LYS A 280 -15.09 -5.34 10.96
CA LYS A 280 -15.79 -4.10 10.59
C LYS A 280 -15.91 -3.92 9.09
N PHE A 281 -15.11 -4.63 8.28
CA PHE A 281 -15.12 -4.52 6.82
C PHE A 281 -16.50 -4.79 6.23
N VAL A 282 -16.95 -3.94 5.32
CA VAL A 282 -18.20 -4.11 4.57
C VAL A 282 -17.89 -3.76 3.12
N LEU A 283 -18.34 -4.59 2.18
CA LEU A 283 -18.31 -4.21 0.76
C LEU A 283 -19.26 -3.02 0.56
N ASN A 284 -18.71 -1.90 0.09
CA ASN A 284 -19.32 -0.59 0.26
C ASN A 284 -20.40 -0.28 -0.78
N SER A 285 -20.67 -1.18 -1.73
CA SER A 285 -21.65 -0.91 -2.78
C SER A 285 -22.36 -2.18 -3.32
N ARG A 286 -23.66 -2.06 -3.65
CA ARG A 286 -24.40 -3.11 -4.39
C ARG A 286 -23.67 -3.54 -5.68
N PRO A 287 -23.05 -2.62 -6.44
CA PRO A 287 -22.19 -2.97 -7.58
C PRO A 287 -20.97 -3.81 -7.21
N GLU A 288 -20.25 -3.55 -6.11
CA GLU A 288 -19.14 -4.41 -5.65
C GLU A 288 -19.63 -5.82 -5.32
N VAL A 289 -20.73 -5.92 -4.56
CA VAL A 289 -21.36 -7.21 -4.23
C VAL A 289 -21.80 -7.96 -5.49
N ALA A 290 -22.40 -7.25 -6.45
CA ALA A 290 -22.77 -7.82 -7.74
C ALA A 290 -21.55 -8.24 -8.58
N SER A 291 -20.46 -7.47 -8.53
CA SER A 291 -19.22 -7.73 -9.26
C SER A 291 -18.51 -8.99 -8.75
N LEU A 292 -18.63 -9.26 -7.46
CA LEU A 292 -18.05 -10.43 -6.80
C LEU A 292 -19.03 -11.59 -6.61
N SER A 293 -20.30 -11.45 -7.03
CA SER A 293 -21.37 -12.45 -6.80
C SER A 293 -21.10 -13.84 -7.38
N GLN A 294 -20.15 -13.97 -8.30
CA GLN A 294 -19.74 -15.23 -8.92
C GLN A 294 -18.42 -15.78 -8.36
N MET A 295 -17.87 -15.15 -7.32
CA MET A 295 -16.61 -15.53 -6.68
C MET A 295 -16.84 -15.80 -5.20
N GLN A 296 -16.04 -16.71 -4.63
CA GLN A 296 -15.98 -16.79 -3.17
C GLN A 296 -15.13 -15.63 -2.68
N VAL A 297 -15.73 -14.82 -1.81
CA VAL A 297 -15.09 -13.66 -1.20
C VAL A 297 -14.69 -14.03 0.22
N PHE A 298 -13.47 -13.68 0.59
CA PHE A 298 -12.93 -13.85 1.92
C PHE A 298 -12.46 -12.50 2.46
N VAL A 299 -12.47 -12.37 3.78
CA VAL A 299 -11.78 -11.28 4.49
C VAL A 299 -10.75 -11.91 5.41
N GLY A 300 -9.54 -11.38 5.41
CA GLY A 300 -8.48 -11.88 6.26
C GLY A 300 -7.47 -10.83 6.67
N TYR A 301 -6.48 -11.26 7.43
CA TYR A 301 -5.34 -10.46 7.88
C TYR A 301 -4.13 -11.38 8.04
N SER A 302 -2.93 -10.80 8.15
CA SER A 302 -1.72 -11.53 8.52
C SER A 302 -1.38 -11.31 9.99
N GLU A 303 -1.04 -12.37 10.73
CA GLU A 303 -0.68 -12.27 12.16
C GLU A 303 0.58 -11.44 12.40
N ILE A 304 1.56 -11.53 11.50
CA ILE A 304 2.80 -10.75 11.62
C ILE A 304 2.49 -9.25 11.48
N ALA A 305 1.51 -8.90 10.64
CA ALA A 305 1.01 -7.53 10.57
C ALA A 305 0.21 -7.13 11.82
N GLU A 306 -0.35 -8.06 12.60
CA GLU A 306 -1.10 -7.77 13.83
C GLU A 306 -0.17 -7.51 15.02
N LEU A 307 0.97 -8.20 15.12
CA LEU A 307 1.93 -8.08 16.23
C LEU A 307 2.59 -6.69 16.36
N PHE A 308 2.60 -5.90 15.28
CA PHE A 308 3.21 -4.57 15.25
C PHE A 308 2.18 -3.43 15.10
N VAL A 309 0.88 -3.73 15.17
CA VAL A 309 -0.23 -2.76 15.06
C VAL A 309 -0.87 -2.46 16.43
N LEU A 310 -0.23 -2.93 17.52
CA LEU A 310 -0.59 -2.63 18.91
C LEU A 310 -0.12 -1.25 19.35
#